data_AF-A0A1W9HA72-F1
#
_entry.id   AF-A0A1W9HA72-F1
#
_cell.length_a   1.000
_cell.length_b   1.000
_cell.length_c   1.000
_cell.angle_alpha   90.00
_cell.angle_beta   90.00
_cell.angle_gamma   90.00
#
_symmetry.space_group_name_H-M   'P 1'
#
loop_
_entity.id
_entity.type
_entity.pdbx_description
1 polymer ?
#
loop_
_entity_poly.entity_id
_entity_poly.type
_entity_poly.pdbx_seq_one_letter_code
_entity_poly.pdbx_strand_id
1 'polypeptide(L)'
;MRVRLKGINRVTKKLADGSSVTYFYAWKGGPRLDGKPGTPEFHASYNAAVETRKATPEGVLRAILDAFEASSDFAGLAPRTRTDYKKHIKAIEVEFGDFPLKALEDRRTRGEFLAWRDRMGVTSRRNADYRFAVFARILAWAFNRGLVPLNPCERPGRLYRSTRSEVVWTDADEAAFLAKAPAHLHLALTLALWTGQRQGDLLRLTWNAYDGSHIRLKQQKTGARVVIPVGAPLKRALDEAKRKLAELPEGKPRPLTILATENGTPWTESGFRASWRKACAKAGVVGVTFHDLRGTAVTRLALAECSEAEIATITGHSLRDVGAILDSHYLKRDGGLADFAIRKLERRAETPN
;
A
#
# COMPACT_ATOMS: atom_id res chain seq x y z
N MET A 1 44.06 25.17 2.45
CA MET A 1 42.80 24.67 3.05
C MET A 1 42.37 23.43 2.28
N ARG A 2 42.45 22.22 2.87
CA ARG A 2 42.05 20.96 2.18
C ARG A 2 40.52 20.89 2.11
N VAL A 3 39.95 21.18 0.95
CA VAL A 3 38.49 21.12 0.73
C VAL A 3 38.05 19.66 0.74
N ARG A 4 37.24 19.26 1.73
CA ARG A 4 36.68 17.90 1.82
C ARG A 4 35.44 17.78 0.96
N LEU A 5 35.59 17.28 -0.26
CA LEU A 5 34.49 17.00 -1.19
C LEU A 5 33.65 15.82 -0.66
N LYS A 6 32.33 16.01 -0.49
CA LYS A 6 31.40 14.99 0.06
C LYS A 6 30.72 14.21 -1.07
N GLY A 7 30.56 12.90 -0.88
CA GLY A 7 29.72 12.06 -1.76
C GLY A 7 30.41 11.43 -2.97
N ILE A 8 31.74 11.57 -3.11
CA ILE A 8 32.52 10.93 -4.17
C ILE A 8 32.40 9.40 -4.07
N ASN A 9 32.11 8.75 -5.20
CA ASN A 9 32.08 7.30 -5.32
C ASN A 9 33.41 6.79 -5.88
N ARG A 10 33.97 5.75 -5.27
CA ARG A 10 35.26 5.15 -5.64
C ARG A 10 35.03 3.73 -6.17
N VAL A 11 35.59 3.43 -7.34
CA VAL A 11 35.55 2.09 -7.95
C VAL A 11 36.97 1.66 -8.30
N THR A 12 37.40 0.50 -7.81
CA THR A 12 38.72 -0.05 -8.11
C THR A 12 38.56 -1.24 -9.08
N LYS A 13 39.30 -1.22 -10.19
CA LYS A 13 39.31 -2.28 -11.21
C LYS A 13 40.71 -2.87 -11.33
N LYS A 14 40.79 -4.20 -11.38
CA LYS A 14 42.04 -4.93 -11.64
C LYS A 14 42.28 -5.01 -13.16
N LEU A 15 43.48 -4.66 -13.59
CA LEU A 15 43.93 -4.70 -14.98
C LEU A 15 44.47 -6.10 -15.34
N ALA A 16 44.62 -6.34 -16.64
CA ALA A 16 45.11 -7.62 -17.18
C ALA A 16 46.55 -7.95 -16.76
N ASP A 17 47.35 -6.93 -16.44
CA ASP A 17 48.72 -7.03 -15.92
C ASP A 17 48.77 -7.28 -14.40
N GLY A 18 47.62 -7.42 -13.74
CA GLY A 18 47.51 -7.65 -12.29
C GLY A 18 47.52 -6.37 -11.44
N SER A 19 47.81 -5.20 -12.02
CA SER A 19 47.76 -3.92 -11.33
C SER A 19 46.32 -3.46 -11.08
N SER A 20 46.10 -2.52 -10.16
CA SER A 20 44.76 -2.02 -9.82
C SER A 20 44.65 -0.52 -10.07
N VAL A 21 43.64 -0.10 -10.83
CA VAL A 21 43.34 1.32 -11.08
C VAL A 21 42.09 1.71 -10.30
N THR A 22 42.16 2.87 -9.64
CA THR A 22 41.01 3.44 -8.92
C THR A 22 40.44 4.62 -9.70
N TYR A 23 39.15 4.51 -10.03
CA TYR A 23 38.35 5.56 -10.65
C TYR A 23 37.51 6.29 -9.61
N PHE A 24 37.39 7.60 -9.75
CA PHE A 24 36.57 8.45 -8.90
C PHE A 24 35.43 9.03 -9.72
N TYR A 25 34.25 9.07 -9.11
CA TYR A 25 33.03 9.60 -9.72
C TYR A 25 32.42 10.61 -8.76
N ALA A 26 31.78 11.66 -9.30
CA ALA A 26 31.20 12.73 -8.49
C ALA A 26 30.17 12.20 -7.45
N TRP A 27 29.46 11.12 -7.78
CA TRP A 27 28.60 10.31 -6.90
C TRP A 27 28.38 8.93 -7.53
N LYS A 28 27.60 8.06 -6.87
CA LYS A 28 27.27 6.72 -7.42
C LYS A 28 26.44 6.87 -8.71
N GLY A 29 27.02 6.49 -9.86
CA GLY A 29 26.43 6.66 -11.19
C GLY A 29 26.57 8.07 -11.78
N GLY A 30 27.36 8.95 -11.15
CA GLY A 30 27.70 10.27 -11.69
C GLY A 30 28.83 10.21 -12.73
N PRO A 31 29.19 11.35 -13.35
CA PRO A 31 30.31 11.41 -14.29
C PRO A 31 31.63 11.06 -13.59
N ARG A 32 32.56 10.49 -14.36
CA ARG A 32 33.93 10.22 -13.90
C ARG A 32 34.64 11.55 -13.70
N LEU A 33 35.38 11.66 -12.60
CA LEU A 33 36.19 12.83 -12.29
C LEU A 33 37.57 12.71 -12.94
N ASP A 34 38.04 13.81 -13.50
CA ASP A 34 39.36 13.93 -14.09
C ASP A 34 40.41 14.33 -13.04
N GLY A 35 41.67 13.97 -13.26
CA GLY A 35 42.75 14.25 -12.31
C GLY A 35 42.81 13.33 -11.09
N LYS A 36 43.72 13.62 -10.17
CA LYS A 36 43.92 12.84 -8.93
C LYS A 36 43.22 13.54 -7.76
N PRO A 37 42.70 12.80 -6.76
CA PRO A 37 42.07 13.41 -5.59
C PRO A 37 42.97 14.47 -4.94
N GLY A 38 42.45 15.70 -4.83
CA GLY A 38 43.16 16.84 -4.25
C GLY A 38 43.90 17.73 -5.26
N THR A 39 43.91 17.41 -6.56
CA THR A 39 44.44 18.32 -7.59
C THR A 39 43.40 19.34 -8.04
N PRO A 40 43.81 20.52 -8.54
CA PRO A 40 42.89 21.53 -9.05
C PRO A 40 41.94 21.01 -10.14
N GLU A 41 42.43 20.11 -11.01
CA GLU A 41 41.65 19.49 -12.09
C GLU A 41 40.53 18.61 -11.52
N PHE A 42 40.80 17.88 -10.44
CA PHE A 42 39.81 17.07 -9.74
C PHE A 42 38.74 17.92 -9.06
N HIS A 43 39.13 19.04 -8.47
CA HIS A 43 38.20 20.01 -7.91
C HIS A 43 37.36 20.68 -9.00
N ALA A 44 37.96 21.04 -10.15
CA ALA A 44 37.26 21.64 -11.28
C ALA A 44 36.27 20.66 -11.92
N SER A 45 36.68 19.41 -12.16
CA SER A 45 35.81 18.34 -12.71
C SER A 45 34.65 18.03 -11.75
N TYR A 46 34.90 18.00 -10.43
CA TYR A 46 33.86 17.83 -9.43
C TYR A 46 32.88 19.02 -9.39
N ASN A 47 33.40 20.24 -9.40
CA ASN A 47 32.57 21.45 -9.41
C ASN A 47 31.75 21.54 -10.70
N ALA A 48 32.33 21.24 -11.86
CA ALA A 48 31.62 21.17 -13.13
C ALA A 48 30.49 20.13 -13.06
N ALA A 49 30.76 18.92 -12.56
CA ALA A 49 29.73 17.90 -12.37
C ALA A 49 28.61 18.36 -11.40
N VAL A 50 28.96 19.10 -10.35
CA VAL A 50 27.98 19.68 -9.41
C VAL A 50 27.18 20.80 -10.07
N GLU A 51 27.80 21.67 -10.86
CA GLU A 51 27.14 22.77 -11.57
C GLU A 51 26.23 22.25 -12.68
N THR A 52 26.65 21.25 -13.46
CA THR A 52 25.78 20.57 -14.43
C THR A 52 24.60 19.88 -13.72
N ARG A 53 24.80 19.36 -12.51
CA ARG A 53 23.72 18.79 -11.70
C ARG A 53 22.80 19.86 -11.09
N LYS A 54 23.31 21.08 -10.87
CA LYS A 54 22.54 22.23 -10.39
C LYS A 54 21.80 22.95 -11.50
N ALA A 55 22.27 22.89 -12.75
CA ALA A 55 21.58 23.48 -13.88
C ALA A 55 20.15 22.94 -13.90
N THR A 56 19.19 23.81 -13.60
CA THR A 56 17.79 23.46 -13.61
C THR A 56 17.47 23.02 -15.03
N PRO A 57 17.06 21.77 -15.26
CA PRO A 57 16.64 21.36 -16.58
C PRO A 57 15.45 22.24 -16.97
N GLU A 58 15.59 23.02 -18.03
CA GLU A 58 14.53 23.89 -18.56
C GLU A 58 13.96 23.29 -19.85
N GLY A 59 12.66 23.47 -20.06
CA GLY A 59 12.00 23.03 -21.30
C GLY A 59 11.86 21.52 -21.49
N VAL A 60 12.23 20.70 -20.49
CA VAL A 60 12.10 19.24 -20.51
C VAL A 60 11.26 18.71 -19.34
N LEU A 61 10.76 17.48 -19.46
CA LEU A 61 9.89 16.87 -18.46
C LEU A 61 10.55 16.74 -17.08
N ARG A 62 11.87 16.57 -17.01
CA ARG A 62 12.62 16.56 -15.75
C ARG A 62 12.33 17.80 -14.89
N ALA A 63 12.21 18.97 -15.50
CA ALA A 63 11.86 20.22 -14.82
C ALA A 63 10.55 20.08 -14.04
N ILE A 64 9.55 19.47 -14.68
CA ILE A 64 8.21 19.27 -14.14
C ILE A 64 8.21 18.24 -13.01
N LEU A 65 8.98 17.16 -13.16
CA LEU A 65 9.13 16.15 -12.11
C LEU A 65 9.76 16.75 -10.84
N ASP A 66 10.85 17.50 -11.00
CA ASP A 66 11.54 18.16 -9.89
C ASP A 66 10.65 19.23 -9.23
N ALA A 67 9.94 20.02 -10.03
CA ALA A 67 9.00 21.03 -9.53
C ALA A 67 7.81 20.39 -8.78
N PHE A 68 7.30 19.26 -9.24
CA PHE A 68 6.25 18.53 -8.52
C PHE A 68 6.76 17.98 -7.19
N GLU A 69 7.96 17.40 -7.13
CA GLU A 69 8.55 16.91 -5.86
C GLU A 69 8.78 18.04 -4.84
N ALA A 70 9.08 19.26 -5.31
CA ALA A 70 9.24 20.44 -4.47
C ALA A 70 7.90 21.11 -4.07
N SER A 71 6.78 20.70 -4.66
CA SER A 71 5.48 21.35 -4.46
C SER A 71 4.83 21.04 -3.10
N SER A 72 3.94 21.93 -2.67
CA SER A 72 3.06 21.70 -1.52
C SER A 72 2.12 20.51 -1.74
N ASP A 73 1.68 20.25 -2.98
CA ASP A 73 0.87 19.09 -3.35
C ASP A 73 1.58 17.77 -3.02
N PHE A 74 2.88 17.67 -3.29
CA PHE A 74 3.67 16.49 -2.95
C PHE A 74 3.97 16.44 -1.44
N ALA A 75 4.29 17.58 -0.82
CA ALA A 75 4.55 17.67 0.60
C ALA A 75 3.34 17.23 1.44
N GLY A 76 2.13 17.54 1.00
CA GLY A 76 0.86 17.17 1.65
C GLY A 76 0.46 15.69 1.53
N LEU A 77 1.15 14.90 0.70
CA LEU A 77 0.90 13.46 0.60
C LEU A 77 1.36 12.70 1.85
N ALA A 78 0.66 11.61 2.17
CA ALA A 78 1.07 10.71 3.25
C ALA A 78 2.52 10.21 3.03
N PRO A 79 3.31 10.01 4.10
CA PRO A 79 4.72 9.60 3.98
C PRO A 79 4.94 8.37 3.11
N ARG A 80 4.05 7.37 3.23
CA ARG A 80 4.10 6.15 2.40
C ARG A 80 3.86 6.47 0.92
N THR A 81 2.88 7.31 0.62
CA THR A 81 2.56 7.73 -0.75
C THR A 81 3.73 8.48 -1.37
N ARG A 82 4.40 9.38 -0.63
CA ARG A 82 5.62 10.07 -1.11
C ARG A 82 6.73 9.08 -1.46
N THR A 83 6.99 8.10 -0.59
CA THR A 83 7.99 7.06 -0.84
C THR A 83 7.67 6.22 -2.08
N ASP A 84 6.40 5.86 -2.28
CA ASP A 84 5.99 5.09 -3.46
C ASP A 84 6.05 5.98 -4.73
N TYR A 85 5.60 7.23 -4.66
CA TYR A 85 5.67 8.18 -5.77
C TYR A 85 7.11 8.44 -6.23
N LYS A 86 8.08 8.61 -5.31
CA LYS A 86 9.49 8.79 -5.66
C LYS A 86 10.04 7.66 -6.55
N LYS A 87 9.62 6.41 -6.31
CA LYS A 87 10.01 5.27 -7.15
C LYS A 87 9.43 5.37 -8.56
N HIS A 88 8.19 5.83 -8.67
CA HIS A 88 7.53 6.04 -9.96
C HIS A 88 8.10 7.24 -10.70
N ILE A 89 8.32 8.36 -10.01
CA ILE A 89 8.95 9.57 -10.55
C ILE A 89 10.34 9.24 -11.08
N LYS A 90 11.17 8.51 -10.32
CA LYS A 90 12.49 8.10 -10.79
C LYS A 90 12.43 7.23 -12.05
N ALA A 91 11.43 6.35 -12.17
CA ALA A 91 11.26 5.54 -13.37
C ALA A 91 10.77 6.36 -14.57
N ILE A 92 9.91 7.36 -14.35
CA ILE A 92 9.46 8.31 -15.39
C ILE A 92 10.65 9.17 -15.85
N GLU A 93 11.44 9.67 -14.90
CA GLU A 93 12.67 10.44 -15.18
C GLU A 93 13.66 9.65 -16.05
N VAL A 94 13.87 8.37 -15.75
CA VAL A 94 14.81 7.53 -16.52
C VAL A 94 14.34 7.35 -17.97
N GLU A 95 13.03 7.25 -18.21
CA GLU A 95 12.49 7.06 -19.56
C GLU A 95 12.32 8.37 -20.33
N PHE A 96 11.85 9.41 -19.67
CA PHE A 96 11.33 10.62 -20.32
C PHE A 96 11.89 11.92 -19.73
N GLY A 97 12.93 11.89 -18.90
CA GLY A 97 13.45 13.08 -18.23
C GLY A 97 13.88 14.20 -19.20
N ASP A 98 14.48 13.84 -20.32
CA ASP A 98 14.92 14.72 -21.40
C ASP A 98 13.81 15.02 -22.43
N PHE A 99 12.61 14.49 -22.25
CA PHE A 99 11.49 14.69 -23.17
C PHE A 99 11.11 16.18 -23.24
N PRO A 100 11.15 16.82 -24.43
CA PRO A 100 10.84 18.25 -24.56
C PRO A 100 9.39 18.58 -24.24
N LEU A 101 9.14 19.60 -23.42
CA LEU A 101 7.77 20.01 -23.04
C LEU A 101 6.95 20.48 -24.25
N LYS A 102 7.58 21.11 -25.24
CA LYS A 102 6.92 21.50 -26.51
C LYS A 102 6.41 20.30 -27.30
N ALA A 103 7.06 19.14 -27.18
CA ALA A 103 6.61 17.92 -27.86
C ALA A 103 5.35 17.32 -27.23
N LEU A 104 4.90 17.80 -26.06
CA LEU A 104 3.62 17.36 -25.47
C LEU A 104 2.42 17.71 -26.36
N GLU A 105 2.53 18.72 -27.23
CA GLU A 105 1.49 19.10 -28.20
C GLU A 105 1.33 18.09 -29.34
N ASP A 106 2.35 17.28 -29.63
CA ASP A 106 2.26 16.26 -30.67
C ASP A 106 1.30 15.13 -30.23
N ARG A 107 0.29 14.88 -31.07
CA ARG A 107 -0.66 13.76 -30.92
C ARG A 107 0.02 12.40 -30.76
N ARG A 108 1.24 12.22 -31.29
CA ARG A 108 2.03 10.98 -31.19
C ARG A 108 2.55 10.72 -29.78
N THR A 109 2.74 11.76 -28.97
CA THR A 109 3.27 11.66 -27.60
C THR A 109 2.43 10.76 -26.71
N ARG A 110 1.10 10.81 -26.86
CA ARG A 110 0.20 9.89 -26.14
C ARG A 110 0.49 8.43 -26.50
N GLY A 111 0.75 8.14 -27.78
CA GLY A 111 1.09 6.81 -28.26
C GLY A 111 2.37 6.29 -27.61
N GLU A 112 3.42 7.12 -27.55
CA GLU A 112 4.70 6.77 -26.91
C GLU A 112 4.54 6.46 -25.42
N PHE A 113 3.80 7.31 -24.70
CA PHE A 113 3.57 7.11 -23.28
C PHE A 113 2.75 5.83 -23.00
N LEU A 114 1.73 5.56 -23.81
CA LEU A 114 0.95 4.32 -23.70
C LEU A 114 1.79 3.09 -24.07
N ALA A 115 2.64 3.17 -25.10
CA ALA A 115 3.55 2.09 -25.46
C ALA A 115 4.51 1.75 -24.31
N TRP A 116 5.02 2.77 -23.60
CA TRP A 116 5.80 2.56 -22.39
C TRP A 116 5.00 1.87 -21.28
N ARG A 117 3.75 2.29 -21.06
CA ARG A 117 2.85 1.61 -20.11
C ARG A 117 2.67 0.14 -20.47
N ASP A 118 2.46 -0.15 -21.75
CA ASP A 118 2.19 -1.51 -22.22
C ASP A 118 3.43 -2.40 -22.10
N ARG A 119 4.64 -1.87 -22.38
CA ARG A 119 5.92 -2.55 -22.09
C ARG A 119 6.02 -2.96 -20.61
N MET A 120 5.72 -2.05 -19.69
CA MET A 120 5.71 -2.35 -18.25
C MET A 120 4.59 -3.32 -17.86
N GLY A 121 3.47 -3.27 -18.58
CA GLY A 121 2.29 -4.09 -18.36
C GLY A 121 2.54 -5.58 -18.60
N VAL A 122 3.51 -5.93 -19.45
CA VAL A 122 3.97 -7.31 -19.67
C VAL A 122 4.43 -7.96 -18.36
N THR A 123 5.24 -7.25 -17.57
CA THR A 123 5.75 -7.76 -16.29
C THR A 123 4.74 -7.57 -15.15
N SER A 124 4.08 -6.41 -15.09
CA SER A 124 3.09 -6.13 -14.05
C SER A 124 2.10 -5.06 -14.47
N ARG A 125 0.92 -5.49 -14.93
CA ARG A 125 -0.21 -4.60 -15.26
C ARG A 125 -0.55 -3.62 -14.15
N ARG A 126 -0.56 -4.08 -12.88
CA ARG A 126 -0.86 -3.24 -11.71
C ARG A 126 0.18 -2.14 -11.51
N ASN A 127 1.47 -2.49 -11.62
CA ASN A 127 2.54 -1.52 -11.45
C ASN A 127 2.59 -0.51 -12.61
N ALA A 128 2.32 -0.98 -13.84
CA ALA A 128 2.21 -0.15 -15.02
C ALA A 128 1.09 0.89 -14.86
N ASP A 129 -0.12 0.46 -14.49
CA ASP A 129 -1.25 1.36 -14.22
C ASP A 129 -0.92 2.37 -13.12
N TYR A 130 -0.28 1.94 -12.02
CA TYR A 130 0.05 2.86 -10.94
C TYR A 130 1.09 3.89 -11.35
N ARG A 131 2.16 3.46 -12.02
CA ARG A 131 3.20 4.37 -12.51
C ARG A 131 2.62 5.38 -13.50
N PHE A 132 1.77 4.92 -14.41
CA PHE A 132 1.11 5.78 -15.38
C PHE A 132 0.13 6.76 -14.71
N ALA A 133 -0.59 6.33 -13.67
CA ALA A 133 -1.45 7.23 -12.89
C ALA A 133 -0.66 8.31 -12.15
N VAL A 134 0.52 7.99 -11.61
CA VAL A 134 1.44 9.00 -11.03
C VAL A 134 1.88 9.98 -12.12
N PHE A 135 2.26 9.47 -13.29
CA PHE A 135 2.67 10.32 -14.41
C PHE A 135 1.54 11.27 -14.85
N ALA A 136 0.34 10.76 -15.03
CA ALA A 136 -0.86 11.53 -15.36
C ALA A 136 -1.17 12.61 -14.31
N ARG A 137 -1.01 12.28 -13.02
CA ARG A 137 -1.21 13.23 -11.92
C ARG A 137 -0.20 14.38 -11.97
N ILE A 138 1.06 14.10 -12.25
CA ILE A 138 2.12 15.12 -12.32
C ILE A 138 1.86 16.07 -13.51
N LEU A 139 1.52 15.52 -14.67
CA LEU A 139 1.19 16.33 -15.84
C LEU A 139 -0.10 17.14 -15.63
N ALA A 140 -1.10 16.59 -14.94
CA ALA A 140 -2.29 17.36 -14.55
C ALA A 140 -1.94 18.52 -13.60
N TRP A 141 -1.07 18.28 -12.62
CA TRP A 141 -0.58 19.31 -11.71
C TRP A 141 0.14 20.44 -12.45
N ALA A 142 0.98 20.08 -13.42
CA ALA A 142 1.74 21.00 -14.27
C ALA A 142 0.83 21.80 -15.21
N PHE A 143 -0.14 21.13 -15.84
CA PHE A 143 -1.10 21.75 -16.75
C PHE A 143 -1.93 22.81 -16.03
N ASN A 144 -2.45 22.48 -14.83
CA ASN A 144 -3.23 23.42 -14.01
C ASN A 144 -2.43 24.64 -13.53
N ARG A 145 -1.11 24.65 -13.70
CA ARG A 145 -0.20 25.75 -13.36
C ARG A 145 0.37 26.44 -14.59
N GLY A 146 -0.10 26.10 -15.79
CA GLY A 146 0.41 26.64 -17.05
C GLY A 146 1.85 26.25 -17.36
N LEU A 147 2.39 25.19 -16.74
CA LEU A 147 3.77 24.74 -16.96
C LEU A 147 3.92 23.84 -18.17
N VAL A 148 2.81 23.22 -18.61
CA VAL A 148 2.74 22.38 -19.81
C VAL A 148 1.46 22.69 -20.58
N PRO A 149 1.47 22.55 -21.92
CA PRO A 149 0.33 22.94 -22.76
C PRO A 149 -0.85 21.96 -22.67
N LEU A 150 -0.59 20.67 -22.40
CA LEU A 150 -1.63 19.64 -22.26
C LEU A 150 -1.12 18.43 -21.46
N ASN A 151 -2.06 17.58 -21.01
CA ASN A 151 -1.76 16.31 -20.34
C ASN A 151 -2.07 15.10 -21.26
N PRO A 152 -1.08 14.54 -21.98
CA PRO A 152 -1.29 13.39 -22.86
C PRO A 152 -1.59 12.09 -22.09
N CYS A 153 -1.42 12.07 -20.76
CA CYS A 153 -1.64 10.91 -19.90
C CYS A 153 -3.06 10.85 -19.31
N GLU A 154 -3.98 11.74 -19.70
CA GLU A 154 -5.34 11.72 -19.17
C GLU A 154 -6.13 10.47 -19.58
N ARG A 155 -7.02 10.04 -18.68
CA ARG A 155 -7.98 8.94 -18.89
C ARG A 155 -7.36 7.74 -19.62
N PRO A 156 -6.31 7.11 -19.08
CA PRO A 156 -5.58 6.06 -19.80
C PRO A 156 -6.32 4.72 -19.82
N GLY A 157 -7.45 4.59 -19.12
CA GLY A 157 -8.05 3.30 -18.82
C GLY A 157 -7.22 2.50 -17.81
N ARG A 158 -7.50 1.20 -17.68
CA ARG A 158 -6.79 0.28 -16.77
C ARG A 158 -6.44 -1.00 -17.48
N LEU A 159 -5.18 -1.44 -17.34
CA LEU A 159 -4.71 -2.76 -17.77
C LEU A 159 -5.05 -3.83 -16.72
N TYR A 160 -4.98 -3.47 -15.44
CA TYR A 160 -5.20 -4.38 -14.33
C TYR A 160 -6.67 -4.41 -13.91
N ARG A 161 -7.23 -5.62 -13.84
CA ARG A 161 -8.52 -5.92 -13.21
C ARG A 161 -8.26 -6.84 -12.02
N SER A 162 -8.76 -6.45 -10.85
CA SER A 162 -8.61 -7.26 -9.64
C SER A 162 -9.75 -8.26 -9.57
N THR A 163 -9.43 -9.55 -9.52
CA THR A 163 -10.37 -10.63 -9.16
C THR A 163 -10.26 -11.00 -7.68
N ARG A 164 -9.45 -10.28 -6.89
CA ARG A 164 -9.20 -10.61 -5.48
C ARG A 164 -10.44 -10.46 -4.60
N SER A 165 -11.40 -9.64 -5.03
CA SER A 165 -12.72 -9.54 -4.40
C SER A 165 -13.59 -10.77 -4.64
N GLU A 166 -13.11 -11.83 -5.31
CA GLU A 166 -13.77 -13.13 -5.42
C GLU A 166 -13.14 -14.17 -4.47
N VAL A 167 -12.11 -13.80 -3.70
CA VAL A 167 -11.39 -14.71 -2.81
C VAL A 167 -11.82 -14.48 -1.35
N VAL A 168 -12.42 -15.50 -0.73
CA VAL A 168 -12.83 -15.54 0.67
C VAL A 168 -12.20 -16.71 1.40
N TRP A 169 -12.03 -16.58 2.72
CA TRP A 169 -11.68 -17.71 3.57
C TRP A 169 -12.87 -18.62 3.76
N THR A 170 -12.66 -19.92 3.60
CA THR A 170 -13.66 -20.94 3.93
C THR A 170 -13.60 -21.29 5.42
N ASP A 171 -14.65 -21.91 5.93
CA ASP A 171 -14.64 -22.41 7.31
C ASP A 171 -13.61 -23.52 7.52
N ALA A 172 -13.29 -24.28 6.47
CA ALA A 172 -12.19 -25.24 6.48
C ALA A 172 -10.81 -24.56 6.60
N ASP A 173 -10.59 -23.43 5.91
CA ASP A 173 -9.37 -22.63 6.05
C ASP A 173 -9.23 -22.07 7.47
N GLU A 174 -10.34 -21.58 8.04
CA GLU A 174 -10.39 -21.07 9.41
C GLU A 174 -10.04 -22.17 10.42
N ALA A 175 -10.70 -23.33 10.32
CA ALA A 175 -10.45 -24.49 11.18
C ALA A 175 -9.00 -24.98 11.06
N ALA A 176 -8.48 -25.10 9.83
CA ALA A 176 -7.09 -25.51 9.59
C ALA A 176 -6.09 -24.51 10.19
N PHE A 177 -6.37 -23.20 10.05
CA PHE A 177 -5.54 -22.16 10.64
C PHE A 177 -5.56 -22.23 12.17
N LEU A 178 -6.73 -22.29 12.80
CA LEU A 178 -6.85 -22.37 14.26
C LEU A 178 -6.19 -23.63 14.83
N ALA A 179 -6.24 -24.76 14.12
CA ALA A 179 -5.62 -26.01 14.55
C ALA A 179 -4.09 -25.99 14.53
N LYS A 180 -3.46 -25.28 13.58
CA LYS A 180 -2.01 -25.40 13.31
C LYS A 180 -1.22 -24.10 13.52
N ALA A 181 -1.86 -22.95 13.42
CA ALA A 181 -1.21 -21.65 13.59
C ALA A 181 -0.83 -21.39 15.06
N PRO A 182 0.24 -20.63 15.31
CA PRO A 182 0.58 -20.17 16.66
C PRO A 182 -0.59 -19.42 17.32
N ALA A 183 -0.84 -19.71 18.61
CA ALA A 183 -1.97 -19.15 19.36
C ALA A 183 -2.01 -17.61 19.38
N HIS A 184 -0.84 -16.94 19.36
CA HIS A 184 -0.76 -15.48 19.33
C HIS A 184 -1.32 -14.85 18.05
N LEU A 185 -1.56 -15.62 16.98
CA LEU A 185 -2.19 -15.15 15.74
C LEU A 185 -3.69 -15.41 15.69
N HIS A 186 -4.25 -16.27 16.56
CA HIS A 186 -5.68 -16.61 16.54
C HIS A 186 -6.54 -15.38 16.82
N LEU A 187 -6.14 -14.53 17.76
CA LEU A 187 -6.86 -13.28 18.04
C LEU A 187 -6.91 -12.35 16.80
N ALA A 188 -5.85 -12.33 15.98
CA ALA A 188 -5.84 -11.52 14.77
C ALA A 188 -6.84 -12.02 13.72
N LEU A 189 -6.99 -13.34 13.59
CA LEU A 189 -8.00 -13.98 12.74
C LEU A 189 -9.42 -13.61 13.18
N THR A 190 -9.74 -13.87 14.44
CA THR A 190 -11.06 -13.58 15.02
C THR A 190 -11.38 -12.09 14.92
N LEU A 191 -10.43 -11.23 15.29
CA LEU A 191 -10.63 -9.78 15.22
C LEU A 191 -10.88 -9.31 13.79
N ALA A 192 -10.17 -9.85 12.79
CA ALA A 192 -10.40 -9.49 11.39
C ALA A 192 -11.77 -9.95 10.87
N LEU A 193 -12.21 -11.17 11.21
CA LEU A 193 -13.48 -11.73 10.76
C LEU A 193 -14.70 -11.04 11.40
N TRP A 194 -14.60 -10.66 12.67
CA TRP A 194 -15.71 -10.06 13.41
C TRP A 194 -15.82 -8.54 13.26
N THR A 195 -14.74 -7.87 12.87
CA THR A 195 -14.73 -6.40 12.72
C THR A 195 -14.62 -5.95 11.26
N GLY A 196 -14.17 -6.84 10.38
CA GLY A 196 -13.85 -6.55 8.99
C GLY A 196 -12.76 -5.49 8.80
N GLN A 197 -11.97 -5.11 9.81
CA GLN A 197 -11.05 -3.97 9.71
C GLN A 197 -9.76 -4.28 8.92
N ARG A 198 -9.10 -3.23 8.42
CA ARG A 198 -7.84 -3.39 7.65
C ARG A 198 -6.71 -3.81 8.59
N GLN A 199 -5.78 -4.63 8.07
CA GLN A 199 -4.60 -5.10 8.82
C GLN A 199 -3.89 -3.96 9.57
N GLY A 200 -3.57 -2.85 8.89
CA GLY A 200 -2.86 -1.75 9.54
C GLY A 200 -3.63 -1.17 10.73
N ASP A 201 -4.96 -1.06 10.62
CA ASP A 201 -5.80 -0.52 11.69
C ASP A 201 -5.87 -1.49 12.89
N LEU A 202 -5.98 -2.79 12.63
CA LEU A 202 -5.97 -3.82 13.68
C LEU A 202 -4.65 -3.90 14.44
N LEU A 203 -3.51 -3.80 13.75
CA LEU A 203 -2.19 -3.84 14.39
C LEU A 203 -1.89 -2.63 15.28
N ARG A 204 -2.64 -1.52 15.10
CA ARG A 204 -2.53 -0.30 15.94
C ARG A 204 -3.61 -0.22 17.01
N LEU A 205 -4.57 -1.15 17.02
CA LEU A 205 -5.69 -1.10 17.93
C LEU A 205 -5.20 -1.33 19.36
N THR A 206 -5.47 -0.36 20.24
CA THR A 206 -5.02 -0.38 21.64
C THR A 206 -6.09 -0.94 22.56
N TRP A 207 -5.70 -1.38 23.76
CA TRP A 207 -6.65 -1.84 24.77
C TRP A 207 -7.65 -0.75 25.21
N ASN A 208 -7.26 0.53 25.17
CA ASN A 208 -8.16 1.66 25.47
C ASN A 208 -9.29 1.83 24.43
N ALA A 209 -9.15 1.25 23.24
CA ALA A 209 -10.20 1.27 22.24
C ALA A 209 -11.35 0.29 22.55
N TYR A 210 -11.15 -0.64 23.49
CA TYR A 210 -12.09 -1.69 23.87
C TYR A 210 -12.60 -1.46 25.29
N ASP A 211 -13.91 -1.21 25.43
CA ASP A 211 -14.56 -0.94 26.73
C ASP A 211 -15.24 -2.17 27.37
N GLY A 212 -15.07 -3.35 26.77
CA GLY A 212 -15.78 -4.57 27.17
C GLY A 212 -17.00 -4.90 26.31
N SER A 213 -17.53 -3.93 25.57
CA SER A 213 -18.74 -4.08 24.73
C SER A 213 -18.54 -3.61 23.29
N HIS A 214 -17.72 -2.58 23.08
CA HIS A 214 -17.47 -1.95 21.80
C HIS A 214 -15.98 -1.73 21.55
N ILE A 215 -15.60 -1.75 20.28
CA ILE A 215 -14.30 -1.30 19.78
C ILE A 215 -14.49 0.01 19.04
N ARG A 216 -13.70 1.03 19.37
CA ARG A 216 -13.72 2.35 18.71
C ARG A 216 -12.41 2.62 18.00
N LEU A 217 -12.44 2.87 16.69
CA LEU A 217 -11.24 3.19 15.93
C LEU A 217 -11.47 4.24 14.83
N LYS A 218 -10.40 4.95 14.48
CA LYS A 218 -10.33 5.80 13.29
C LYS A 218 -9.42 5.13 12.26
N GLN A 219 -9.98 4.75 11.12
CA GLN A 219 -9.23 4.10 10.04
C GLN A 219 -8.18 5.05 9.46
N GLN A 220 -6.92 4.61 9.32
CA GLN A 220 -5.88 5.50 8.81
C GLN A 220 -6.04 5.85 7.33
N LYS A 221 -6.50 4.89 6.51
CA LYS A 221 -6.55 5.07 5.05
C LYS A 221 -7.62 6.08 4.62
N THR A 222 -8.78 6.02 5.26
CA THR A 222 -9.98 6.78 4.87
C THR A 222 -10.34 7.86 5.88
N GLY A 223 -9.82 7.80 7.11
CA GLY A 223 -10.21 8.70 8.20
C GLY A 223 -11.56 8.38 8.84
N ALA A 224 -12.27 7.34 8.39
CA ALA A 224 -13.58 6.94 8.90
C ALA A 224 -13.51 6.54 10.38
N ARG A 225 -14.45 7.03 11.18
CA ARG A 225 -14.62 6.63 12.59
C ARG A 225 -15.64 5.50 12.65
N VAL A 226 -15.26 4.40 13.29
CA VAL A 226 -16.08 3.20 13.38
C VAL A 226 -16.22 2.80 14.84
N VAL A 227 -17.45 2.49 15.24
CA VAL A 227 -17.80 1.90 16.54
C VAL A 227 -18.38 0.53 16.27
N ILE A 228 -17.73 -0.51 16.80
CA ILE A 228 -18.01 -1.90 16.46
C ILE A 228 -18.51 -2.60 17.72
N PRO A 229 -19.77 -3.03 17.78
CA PRO A 229 -20.25 -3.92 18.82
C PRO A 229 -19.48 -5.24 18.80
N VAL A 230 -19.03 -5.69 19.95
CA VAL A 230 -18.23 -6.90 20.09
C VAL A 230 -19.14 -8.10 20.34
N GLY A 231 -19.29 -8.95 19.32
CA GLY A 231 -20.03 -10.21 19.45
C GLY A 231 -19.39 -11.18 20.45
N ALA A 232 -20.19 -12.10 20.99
CA ALA A 232 -19.78 -12.99 22.09
C ALA A 232 -18.48 -13.78 21.82
N PRO A 233 -18.23 -14.36 20.62
CA PRO A 233 -16.98 -15.07 20.35
C PRO A 233 -15.75 -14.15 20.40
N LEU A 234 -15.83 -12.96 19.82
CA LEU A 234 -14.75 -11.98 19.88
C LEU A 234 -14.55 -11.47 21.31
N LYS A 235 -15.62 -11.23 22.06
CA LYS A 235 -15.57 -10.79 23.46
C LYS A 235 -14.79 -11.79 24.31
N ARG A 236 -15.10 -13.08 24.20
CA ARG A 236 -14.38 -14.16 24.91
C ARG A 236 -12.88 -14.13 24.60
N ALA A 237 -12.50 -14.02 23.33
CA ALA A 237 -11.10 -13.98 22.93
C ALA A 237 -10.36 -12.73 23.45
N LEU A 238 -11.02 -11.56 23.44
CA LEU A 238 -10.46 -10.31 23.96
C LEU A 238 -10.31 -10.35 25.49
N ASP A 239 -11.32 -10.83 26.20
CA ASP A 239 -11.31 -10.90 27.66
C ASP A 239 -10.26 -11.91 28.15
N GLU A 240 -10.13 -13.05 27.48
CA GLU A 240 -9.07 -14.03 27.77
C GLU A 240 -7.67 -13.42 27.54
N ALA A 241 -7.48 -12.72 26.42
CA ALA A 241 -6.20 -12.06 26.13
C ALA A 241 -5.88 -10.96 27.16
N LYS A 242 -6.89 -10.18 27.58
CA LYS A 242 -6.75 -9.15 28.61
C LYS A 242 -6.43 -9.75 29.98
N ARG A 243 -7.04 -10.88 30.33
CA ARG A 243 -6.73 -11.63 31.56
C ARG A 243 -5.29 -12.15 31.55
N LYS A 244 -4.86 -12.82 30.47
CA LYS A 244 -3.47 -13.29 30.31
C LYS A 244 -2.45 -12.14 30.42
N LEU A 245 -2.80 -10.97 29.89
CA LEU A 245 -1.98 -9.77 30.00
C LEU A 245 -1.88 -9.27 31.46
N ALA A 246 -2.97 -9.35 32.23
CA ALA A 246 -2.99 -8.97 33.65
C ALA A 246 -2.11 -9.91 34.49
N GLU A 247 -2.16 -11.21 34.20
CA GLU A 247 -1.43 -12.30 34.87
C GLU A 247 0.09 -12.35 34.53
N LEU A 248 0.59 -11.51 33.61
CA LEU A 248 2.01 -11.48 33.30
C LEU A 248 2.85 -11.08 34.53
N PRO A 249 3.99 -11.76 34.78
CA PRO A 249 4.93 -11.40 35.84
C PRO A 249 5.39 -9.95 35.73
N GLU A 250 5.74 -9.38 36.88
CA GLU A 250 6.33 -8.04 36.96
C GLU A 250 7.63 -7.97 36.12
N GLY A 251 7.82 -6.86 35.40
CA GLY A 251 8.94 -6.68 34.48
C GLY A 251 8.76 -7.28 33.08
N LYS A 252 7.69 -8.05 32.80
CA LYS A 252 7.37 -8.45 31.42
C LYS A 252 6.71 -7.29 30.64
N PRO A 253 7.02 -7.12 29.34
CA PRO A 253 6.41 -6.08 28.52
C PRO A 253 4.88 -6.26 28.45
N ARG A 254 4.14 -5.20 28.76
CA ARG A 254 2.69 -5.15 28.58
C ARG A 254 2.38 -4.33 27.32
N PRO A 255 2.06 -4.97 26.18
CA PRO A 255 1.79 -4.25 24.95
C PRO A 255 0.57 -3.35 25.09
N LEU A 256 0.69 -2.11 24.63
CA LEU A 256 -0.43 -1.18 24.52
C LEU A 256 -1.47 -1.67 23.49
N THR A 257 -1.02 -2.40 22.47
CA THR A 257 -1.84 -2.93 21.38
C THR A 257 -2.48 -4.28 21.74
N ILE A 258 -3.70 -4.52 21.26
CA ILE A 258 -4.42 -5.79 21.42
C ILE A 258 -3.67 -6.92 20.71
N LEU A 259 -3.18 -6.65 19.50
CA LEU A 259 -2.34 -7.59 18.77
C LEU A 259 -0.87 -7.30 19.09
N ALA A 260 -0.16 -8.30 19.61
CA ALA A 260 1.25 -8.22 19.96
C ALA A 260 2.01 -9.47 19.51
N THR A 261 3.33 -9.35 19.42
CA THR A 261 4.22 -10.49 19.18
C THR A 261 4.30 -11.38 20.42
N GLU A 262 4.89 -12.57 20.28
CA GLU A 262 5.16 -13.47 21.42
C GLU A 262 6.02 -12.82 22.51
N ASN A 263 6.82 -11.80 22.14
CA ASN A 263 7.65 -11.05 23.07
C ASN A 263 6.93 -9.85 23.72
N GLY A 264 5.63 -9.70 23.51
CA GLY A 264 4.84 -8.59 24.08
C GLY A 264 5.13 -7.23 23.44
N THR A 265 5.64 -7.21 22.20
CA THR A 265 5.90 -5.95 21.46
C THR A 265 4.86 -5.71 20.37
N PRO A 266 4.59 -4.45 19.99
CA PRO A 266 3.70 -4.14 18.87
C PRO A 266 4.20 -4.72 17.55
N TRP A 267 3.28 -5.15 16.70
CA TRP A 267 3.60 -5.65 15.37
C TRP A 267 4.03 -4.53 14.41
N THR A 268 5.07 -4.80 13.62
CA THR A 268 5.26 -4.10 12.35
C THR A 268 4.40 -4.74 11.27
N GLU A 269 3.95 -3.97 10.26
CA GLU A 269 3.15 -4.53 9.16
C GLU A 269 3.87 -5.64 8.40
N SER A 270 5.17 -5.49 8.17
CA SER A 270 6.00 -6.48 7.47
C SER A 270 6.23 -7.72 8.32
N GLY A 271 6.52 -7.54 9.61
CA GLY A 271 6.68 -8.64 10.56
C GLY A 271 5.42 -9.48 10.68
N PHE A 272 4.27 -8.84 10.81
CA PHE A 272 2.99 -9.55 10.88
C PHE A 272 2.69 -10.31 9.59
N ARG A 273 2.87 -9.69 8.42
CA ARG A 273 2.67 -10.38 7.12
C ARG A 273 3.59 -11.59 6.96
N ALA A 274 4.83 -11.50 7.44
CA ALA A 274 5.76 -12.62 7.40
C ALA A 274 5.32 -13.76 8.33
N SER A 275 4.95 -13.45 9.57
CA SER A 275 4.46 -14.44 10.54
C SER A 275 3.17 -15.11 10.05
N TRP A 276 2.20 -14.30 9.60
CA TRP A 276 0.93 -14.79 9.05
C TRP A 276 1.14 -15.75 7.87
N ARG A 277 2.02 -15.41 6.92
CA ARG A 277 2.31 -16.28 5.77
C ARG A 277 2.90 -17.63 6.22
N LYS A 278 3.80 -17.62 7.20
CA LYS A 278 4.37 -18.85 7.77
C LYS A 278 3.27 -19.69 8.45
N ALA A 279 2.36 -19.05 9.18
CA ALA A 279 1.22 -19.72 9.81
C ALA A 279 0.27 -20.34 8.78
N CYS A 280 -0.10 -19.62 7.72
CA CYS A 280 -0.89 -20.17 6.60
C CYS A 280 -0.20 -21.38 5.97
N ALA A 281 1.11 -21.28 5.67
CA ALA A 281 1.88 -22.37 5.08
C ALA A 281 1.89 -23.62 6.00
N LYS A 282 2.10 -23.43 7.31
CA LYS A 282 2.03 -24.51 8.30
C LYS A 282 0.63 -25.13 8.38
N ALA A 283 -0.41 -24.29 8.26
CA ALA A 283 -1.80 -24.72 8.30
C ALA A 283 -2.27 -25.42 7.02
N GLY A 284 -1.54 -25.27 5.90
CA GLY A 284 -2.00 -25.72 4.58
C GLY A 284 -3.02 -24.79 3.94
N VAL A 285 -3.17 -23.57 4.46
CA VAL A 285 -4.09 -22.56 3.93
C VAL A 285 -3.44 -21.85 2.75
N VAL A 286 -4.00 -22.02 1.56
CA VAL A 286 -3.47 -21.51 0.29
C VAL A 286 -4.49 -20.65 -0.43
N GLY A 287 -4.05 -19.81 -1.35
CA GLY A 287 -4.93 -18.96 -2.17
C GLY A 287 -5.47 -17.72 -1.45
N VAL A 288 -5.57 -17.72 -0.12
CA VAL A 288 -6.08 -16.62 0.72
C VAL A 288 -4.97 -15.91 1.50
N THR A 289 -5.21 -14.66 1.90
CA THR A 289 -4.33 -13.82 2.70
C THR A 289 -5.11 -13.16 3.84
N PHE A 290 -4.41 -12.57 4.81
CA PHE A 290 -5.05 -11.80 5.87
C PHE A 290 -5.96 -10.67 5.34
N HIS A 291 -5.61 -10.06 4.20
CA HIS A 291 -6.43 -8.98 3.64
C HIS A 291 -7.82 -9.47 3.21
N ASP A 292 -7.93 -10.72 2.78
CA ASP A 292 -9.18 -11.30 2.28
C ASP A 292 -10.16 -11.64 3.42
N LEU A 293 -9.69 -11.67 4.67
CA LEU A 293 -10.57 -11.78 5.85
C LEU A 293 -11.55 -10.61 5.94
N ARG A 294 -11.17 -9.43 5.41
CA ARG A 294 -12.08 -8.28 5.34
C ARG A 294 -13.22 -8.49 4.35
N GLY A 295 -12.96 -9.12 3.21
CA GLY A 295 -14.00 -9.54 2.27
C GLY A 295 -14.86 -10.65 2.87
N THR A 296 -14.22 -11.62 3.52
CA THR A 296 -14.87 -12.72 4.24
C THR A 296 -15.85 -12.21 5.32
N ALA A 297 -15.45 -11.20 6.10
CA ALA A 297 -16.32 -10.58 7.10
C ALA A 297 -17.56 -9.94 6.46
N VAL A 298 -17.40 -9.24 5.33
CA VAL A 298 -18.52 -8.64 4.57
C VAL A 298 -19.47 -9.74 4.08
N THR A 299 -18.93 -10.80 3.46
CA THR A 299 -19.74 -11.93 2.99
C THR A 299 -20.46 -12.64 4.12
N ARG A 300 -19.81 -12.85 5.28
CA ARG A 300 -20.44 -13.45 6.47
C ARG A 300 -21.60 -12.63 7.00
N LEU A 301 -21.45 -11.31 7.08
CA LEU A 301 -22.54 -10.44 7.51
C LEU A 301 -23.70 -10.46 6.51
N ALA A 302 -23.42 -10.51 5.21
CA ALA A 302 -24.47 -10.64 4.20
C ALA A 302 -25.21 -11.98 4.32
N LEU A 303 -24.48 -13.09 4.50
CA LEU A 303 -25.06 -14.42 4.77
C LEU A 303 -25.86 -14.45 6.08
N ALA A 304 -25.50 -13.62 7.07
CA ALA A 304 -26.26 -13.40 8.29
C ALA A 304 -27.45 -12.42 8.10
N GLU A 305 -27.85 -12.17 6.85
CA GLU A 305 -28.98 -11.34 6.47
C GLU A 305 -28.86 -9.84 6.78
N CYS A 306 -27.66 -9.33 7.15
CA CYS A 306 -27.44 -7.91 7.37
C CYS A 306 -27.62 -7.10 6.07
N SER A 307 -28.20 -5.91 6.20
CA SER A 307 -28.29 -4.93 5.12
C SER A 307 -26.91 -4.37 4.74
N GLU A 308 -26.76 -3.88 3.51
CA GLU A 308 -25.52 -3.22 3.07
C GLU A 308 -25.14 -2.03 3.96
N ALA A 309 -26.13 -1.32 4.52
CA ALA A 309 -25.92 -0.20 5.42
C ALA A 309 -25.33 -0.65 6.77
N GLU A 310 -25.83 -1.75 7.35
CA GLU A 310 -25.27 -2.34 8.58
C GLU A 310 -23.83 -2.83 8.34
N ILE A 311 -23.61 -3.53 7.22
CA ILE A 311 -22.28 -4.00 6.81
C ILE A 311 -21.31 -2.83 6.63
N ALA A 312 -21.72 -1.78 5.92
CA ALA A 312 -20.90 -0.59 5.70
C ALA A 312 -20.56 0.10 7.03
N THR A 313 -21.53 0.18 7.94
CA THR A 313 -21.38 0.80 9.27
C THR A 313 -20.35 0.07 10.12
N ILE A 314 -20.42 -1.26 10.23
CA ILE A 314 -19.49 -2.03 11.07
C ILE A 314 -18.09 -2.15 10.45
N THR A 315 -18.01 -2.28 9.12
CA THR A 315 -16.72 -2.49 8.42
C THR A 315 -16.02 -1.19 8.01
N GLY A 316 -16.73 -0.06 7.99
CA GLY A 316 -16.25 1.23 7.50
C GLY A 316 -15.96 1.23 5.99
N HIS A 317 -16.73 0.47 5.21
CA HIS A 317 -16.72 0.55 3.75
C HIS A 317 -17.66 1.65 3.27
N SER A 318 -17.43 2.18 2.06
CA SER A 318 -18.52 2.90 1.37
C SER A 318 -19.56 1.90 0.88
N LEU A 319 -20.82 2.33 0.70
CA LEU A 319 -21.87 1.46 0.14
C LEU A 319 -21.45 0.88 -1.22
N ARG A 320 -20.78 1.69 -2.06
CA ARG A 320 -20.22 1.21 -3.34
C ARG A 320 -19.21 0.08 -3.16
N ASP A 321 -18.34 0.17 -2.16
CA ASP A 321 -17.36 -0.88 -1.88
C ASP A 321 -18.04 -2.15 -1.37
N VAL A 322 -19.08 -2.03 -0.54
CA VAL A 322 -19.87 -3.18 -0.08
C VAL A 322 -20.54 -3.86 -1.27
N GLY A 323 -21.29 -3.10 -2.08
CA GLY A 323 -21.93 -3.61 -3.30
C GLY A 323 -20.95 -4.34 -4.21
N ALA A 324 -19.77 -3.78 -4.48
CA ALA A 324 -18.76 -4.44 -5.32
C ALA A 324 -18.23 -5.77 -4.76
N ILE A 325 -18.13 -5.89 -3.42
CA ILE A 325 -17.74 -7.15 -2.77
C ILE A 325 -18.90 -8.15 -2.84
N LEU A 326 -20.14 -7.71 -2.61
CA LEU A 326 -21.33 -8.56 -2.69
C LEU A 326 -21.60 -9.01 -4.13
N ASP A 327 -21.41 -8.16 -5.14
CA ASP A 327 -21.50 -8.54 -6.56
C ASP A 327 -20.57 -9.70 -6.90
N SER A 328 -19.38 -9.72 -6.30
CA SER A 328 -18.36 -10.74 -6.56
C SER A 328 -18.66 -12.08 -5.87
N HIS A 329 -19.32 -12.07 -4.71
CA HIS A 329 -19.43 -13.24 -3.82
C HIS A 329 -20.85 -13.71 -3.51
N TYR A 330 -21.79 -12.79 -3.47
CA TYR A 330 -23.12 -12.95 -2.89
C TYR A 330 -24.19 -12.86 -3.97
N LEU A 331 -24.12 -11.84 -4.84
CA LEU A 331 -25.12 -11.57 -5.88
C LEU A 331 -24.87 -12.34 -7.19
N LYS A 332 -24.08 -13.42 -7.17
CA LYS A 332 -24.01 -14.37 -8.30
C LYS A 332 -25.33 -15.17 -8.39
N ARG A 333 -26.45 -14.49 -8.63
CA ARG A 333 -27.83 -14.99 -8.84
C ARG A 333 -28.10 -16.35 -8.19
N ASP A 334 -27.80 -16.45 -6.90
CA ASP A 334 -28.11 -17.64 -6.11
C ASP A 334 -29.61 -17.61 -5.79
N GLY A 335 -30.33 -18.69 -6.08
CA GLY A 335 -31.77 -18.80 -5.81
C GLY A 335 -32.09 -18.58 -4.33
N GLY A 336 -31.18 -18.93 -3.42
CA GLY A 336 -31.36 -18.74 -1.98
C GLY A 336 -31.54 -17.27 -1.58
N LEU A 337 -30.98 -16.32 -2.34
CA LEU A 337 -31.18 -14.90 -2.11
C LEU A 337 -32.60 -14.43 -2.39
N ALA A 338 -33.22 -14.98 -3.43
CA ALA A 338 -34.62 -14.73 -3.73
C ALA A 338 -35.51 -15.30 -2.61
N ASP A 339 -35.18 -16.50 -2.12
CA ASP A 339 -35.89 -17.13 -1.00
C ASP A 339 -35.79 -16.29 0.29
N PHE A 340 -34.61 -15.78 0.64
CA PHE A 340 -34.45 -14.88 1.79
C PHE A 340 -35.23 -13.57 1.62
N ALA A 341 -35.25 -13.01 0.41
CA ALA A 341 -36.01 -11.79 0.13
C ALA A 341 -37.52 -12.01 0.33
N ILE A 342 -38.05 -13.13 -0.16
CA ILE A 342 -39.46 -13.51 0.05
C ILE A 342 -39.75 -13.77 1.53
N ARG A 343 -38.90 -14.54 2.26
CA ARG A 343 -39.08 -14.76 3.71
C ARG A 343 -39.07 -13.47 4.53
N LYS A 344 -38.29 -12.47 4.13
CA LYS A 344 -38.30 -11.15 4.79
C LYS A 344 -39.57 -10.37 4.47
N LEU A 345 -40.08 -10.46 3.24
CA LEU A 345 -41.35 -9.85 2.84
C LEU A 345 -42.53 -10.49 3.58
N GLU A 346 -42.55 -11.81 3.70
CA GLU A 346 -43.56 -12.58 4.44
C GLU A 346 -43.56 -12.19 5.93
N ARG A 347 -42.40 -12.16 6.60
CA ARG A 347 -42.28 -11.71 8.00
C ARG A 347 -42.82 -10.29 8.22
N ARG A 348 -42.62 -9.39 7.26
CA ARG A 348 -43.17 -8.03 7.31
C ARG A 348 -44.68 -8.02 7.12
N ALA A 349 -45.23 -8.88 6.27
CA ALA A 349 -46.67 -8.99 6.06
C ALA A 349 -47.39 -9.59 7.28
N GLU A 350 -46.71 -10.44 8.05
CA GLU A 350 -47.20 -11.05 9.30
C GLU A 350 -47.18 -10.10 10.52
N THR A 351 -46.50 -8.95 10.42
CA THR A 351 -46.56 -7.87 11.42
C THR A 351 -47.37 -6.71 10.85
N PRO A 352 -48.71 -6.66 11.03
CA PRO A 352 -49.49 -5.50 10.63
C PRO A 352 -49.02 -4.30 11.46
N ASN A 353 -48.81 -3.17 10.78
CA ASN A 353 -48.41 -1.88 11.36
C ASN A 353 -49.20 -1.49 12.61
#